data_AF-A0A2P6QK37-F1
#
_entry.id   AF-A0A2P6QK37-F1
#
_cell.length_a   1.000
_cell.length_b   1.000
_cell.length_c   1.000
_cell.angle_alpha   90.00
_cell.angle_beta   90.00
_cell.angle_gamma   90.00
#
_symmetry.space_group_name_H-M   'P 1'
#
loop_
_entity.id
_entity.type
_entity.pdbx_description
1 polymer ?
#
loop_
_entity_poly.entity_id
_entity_poly.type
_entity_poly.pdbx_seq_one_letter_code
_entity_poly.pdbx_strand_id
1 'polypeptide(L)' 'MGRCVICGGVGISDAYYCKECTQQEKDRDGCPKIVNLGSAKTDLFYERKKYGFKKR' A
#
# COMPACT_ATOMS: atom_id res chain seq x y z
N MET A 1 8.57 -10.89 5.49
CA MET A 1 9.06 -9.78 6.33
C MET A 1 9.75 -8.75 5.43
N GLY A 2 9.67 -7.45 5.72
CA GLY A 2 10.30 -6.39 4.89
C GLY A 2 9.50 -5.90 3.67
N ARG A 3 8.21 -6.20 3.57
CA ARG A 3 7.31 -5.63 2.53
C ARG A 3 6.32 -4.65 3.15
N CYS A 4 6.13 -3.50 2.51
CA CYS A 4 5.18 -2.46 2.90
C CYS A 4 3.78 -3.04 3.18
N VAL A 5 3.20 -2.72 4.34
CA VAL A 5 1.90 -3.26 4.80
C VAL A 5 0.71 -2.78 3.97
N ILE A 6 0.86 -1.67 3.23
CA ILE A 6 -0.20 -1.11 2.38
C ILE A 6 -0.06 -1.58 0.93
N CYS A 7 1.08 -1.33 0.29
CA CYS A 7 1.21 -1.50 -1.17
C CYS A 7 1.95 -2.78 -1.61
N GLY A 8 2.49 -3.54 -0.65
CA GLY A 8 3.25 -4.78 -0.89
C GLY A 8 4.67 -4.60 -1.46
N GLY A 9 5.11 -3.37 -1.75
CA GLY A 9 6.46 -3.06 -2.22
C GLY A 9 7.55 -3.27 -1.16
N VAL A 10 8.80 -2.93 -1.49
CA VAL A 10 9.94 -3.02 -0.56
C VAL A 10 9.73 -2.05 0.61
N GLY A 11 9.83 -2.55 1.84
CA GLY A 11 9.77 -1.73 3.05
C GLY A 11 11.11 -1.05 3.32
N ILE A 12 11.04 0.21 3.76
CA ILE A 12 12.23 1.01 4.10
C ILE A 12 12.22 1.36 5.60
N SER A 13 11.07 1.76 6.12
CA SER A 13 10.86 2.13 7.52
C SER A 13 9.82 1.24 8.20
N ASP A 14 9.86 1.23 9.53
CA ASP A 14 8.81 0.61 10.35
C ASP A 14 7.48 1.37 10.20
N ALA A 15 6.39 0.63 10.39
CA ALA A 15 5.03 1.17 10.34
C ALA A 15 4.46 1.29 11.76
N TYR A 16 3.72 2.36 12.00
CA TYR A 16 3.09 2.66 13.28
C TYR A 16 1.63 3.04 13.07
N TYR A 17 0.78 2.75 14.07
CA TYR A 17 -0.59 3.27 14.11
C TYR A 17 -0.58 4.73 14.56
N CYS A 18 -1.53 5.52 14.06
CA CYS A 18 -1.73 6.88 14.53
C CYS A 18 -2.39 6.91 15.93
N LYS A 19 -2.37 8.08 16.56
CA LYS A 19 -2.94 8.28 17.90
C LYS A 19 -4.43 7.96 17.93
N GLU A 20 -5.19 8.42 16.94
CA GLU A 20 -6.63 8.26 16.87
C GLU A 20 -7.03 6.79 16.71
N CYS A 21 -6.28 6.01 15.92
CA CYS A 21 -6.50 4.57 15.79
C CYS A 21 -6.26 3.85 17.13
N THR A 22 -5.22 4.26 17.86
CA THR A 22 -4.90 3.68 19.18
C THR A 22 -5.96 4.06 20.23
N GLN A 23 -6.43 5.31 20.23
CA GLN A 23 -7.48 5.77 21.14
C GLN A 23 -8.83 5.08 20.92
N GLN A 24 -9.10 4.65 19.69
CA GLN A 24 -10.28 3.88 19.33
C GLN A 24 -10.05 2.36 19.41
N GLU A 25 -8.90 1.92 19.91
CA GLU A 25 -8.46 0.52 20.03
C GLU A 25 -8.43 -0.27 18.70
N LYS A 26 -8.39 0.41 17.55
CA LYS A 26 -8.33 -0.22 16.21
C LYS A 26 -7.02 -0.95 15.93
N ASP A 27 -5.95 -0.60 16.65
CA ASP A 27 -4.67 -1.28 16.59
C ASP A 27 -4.72 -2.73 17.12
N ARG A 28 -5.81 -3.10 17.82
CA ARG A 28 -6.02 -4.45 18.38
C ARG A 28 -6.84 -5.39 17.50
N ASP A 29 -7.34 -4.91 16.36
CA ASP A 29 -8.19 -5.70 15.45
C ASP A 29 -7.45 -6.86 14.76
N GLY A 30 -6.11 -6.87 14.82
CA GLY A 30 -5.27 -7.93 14.26
C GLY A 30 -4.23 -7.42 13.26
N CYS A 31 -3.84 -8.27 12.31
CA CYS A 31 -2.78 -7.93 11.36
C CYS A 31 -3.23 -6.85 10.36
N PRO A 32 -2.57 -5.68 10.29
CA PRO A 32 -2.99 -4.56 9.43
C PRO A 32 -2.58 -4.74 7.95
N LYS A 33 -2.19 -5.95 7.53
CA LYS A 33 -1.66 -6.18 6.19
C LYS A 33 -2.78 -6.15 5.15
N ILE A 34 -2.71 -5.21 4.22
CA ILE A 34 -3.63 -5.17 3.08
C ILE A 34 -3.27 -6.31 2.12
N VAL A 35 -4.25 -7.18 1.85
CA VAL A 35 -4.11 -8.34 0.96
C VAL A 35 -4.52 -8.01 -0.48
N ASN A 36 -5.45 -7.09 -0.67
CA ASN A 36 -5.99 -6.67 -1.96
C ASN A 36 -5.42 -5.31 -2.38
N LEU A 37 -4.89 -5.20 -3.59
CA LEU A 37 -4.24 -3.96 -4.06
C LEU A 37 -5.18 -2.98 -4.80
N GLY A 38 -6.48 -3.26 -4.84
CA GLY A 38 -7.51 -2.43 -5.50
C GLY A 38 -7.29 -2.23 -7.00
N SER A 39 -8.29 -1.70 -7.71
CA SER A 39 -8.17 -1.44 -9.15
C SER A 39 -7.28 -0.23 -9.46
N ALA A 40 -7.19 0.76 -8.56
CA ALA A 40 -6.44 1.99 -8.81
C ALA A 40 -4.98 1.73 -9.27
N LYS A 41 -4.31 0.71 -8.71
CA LYS A 41 -2.95 0.36 -9.12
C LYS A 41 -2.90 -0.33 -10.49
N THR A 42 -3.90 -1.18 -10.80
CA THR A 42 -4.01 -1.82 -12.12
C THR A 42 -4.38 -0.80 -13.19
N ASP A 43 -5.27 0.13 -12.87
CA ASP A 43 -5.72 1.18 -13.77
C ASP A 43 -4.53 2.08 -14.14
N LEU A 44 -3.76 2.56 -13.14
CA LEU A 44 -2.53 3.31 -13.34
C LEU A 44 -1.44 2.55 -14.13
N PHE A 45 -1.45 1.22 -14.09
CA PHE A 45 -0.53 0.41 -14.89
C PHE A 45 -0.91 0.45 -16.36
N TYR A 46 -2.21 0.28 -16.67
CA TYR A 46 -2.70 0.32 -18.05
C TYR A 46 -2.68 1.74 -18.63
N GLU A 47 -3.03 2.77 -17.85
CA GLU A 47 -2.95 4.17 -18.28
C GLU A 47 -1.52 4.58 -18.64
N ARG A 48 -0.51 4.17 -17.85
CA ARG A 48 0.90 4.42 -18.17
C ARG A 48 1.35 3.72 -19.45
N LYS A 49 0.77 2.56 -19.79
CA LYS A 49 1.05 1.87 -21.06
C LYS A 49 0.29 2.46 -22.25
N LYS A 50 -0.87 3.09 -22.03
CA LYS A 50 -1.72 3.67 -23.08
C LYS A 50 -1.00 4.73 -23.93
N TYR A 51 -0.10 5.50 -23.32
CA TYR A 51 0.63 6.57 -24.03
C TYR A 51 1.96 6.13 -24.66
N GLY A 52 2.28 4.84 -24.65
CA GLY A 52 3.48 4.30 -25.28
C GLY A 52 4.77 4.73 -24.56
N PHE A 53 5.71 3.80 -24.46
CA PHE A 53 7.03 4.06 -23.94
C PHE A 53 7.71 5.15 -24.81
N LYS A 54 7.74 6.42 -24.37
CA LYS A 54 8.69 7.37 -24.95
C LYS A 54 10.07 6.86 -24.58
N LYS A 55 10.75 6.26 -25.56
CA LYS A 55 12.17 5.90 -25.48
C LYS A 55 12.92 7.16 -25.05
N ARG A 56 13.54 7.12 -23.87
CA ARG A 56 14.42 8.20 -23.42
C ARG A 56 15.61 8.29 -24.36
#